data_AF-A0A1I8D1F3-F1
#
_entry.id   AF-A0A1I8D1F3-F1
#
_cell.length_a   1.000
_cell.length_b   1.000
_cell.length_c   1.000
_cell.angle_alpha   90.00
_cell.angle_beta   90.00
_cell.angle_gamma   90.00
#
_symmetry.space_group_name_H-M   'P 1'
#
loop_
_entity.id
_entity.type
_entity.pdbx_description
1 polymer ?
#
loop_
_entity_poly.entity_id
_entity_poly.type
_entity_poly.pdbx_seq_one_letter_code
_entity_poly.pdbx_strand_id
1 'polypeptide(L)'
;MPFVANFNFYGSIFVFVLSVLSNVLALSFYKHYEIHGNGYLMMLFFQCLYDLGFAVFSIYFRIDEIIVGYHSFYRYLQSTNKVKLTQKHFILGIFLAMSVPFILGFDLWLSYDYSVTPNIVWTLDQQSNYVDPTMAEHSVSVSCPMDKPIFLIAIGGFFVYLDCNYIFITVIFFKYRQYFQKFSNQMTPGTRKVHSEFTRILFFQAFTPLILTSGPVLFYLLSILLHWGWRDGDVVPTEDLNSSVSNIQLFLN
;
A
#
# COMPACT_ATOMS: atom_id res chain seq x y z
N MET A 1 27.12 5.31 13.66
CA MET A 1 25.77 4.70 13.63
C MET A 1 24.58 5.67 13.66
N PRO A 2 24.60 6.89 14.27
CA PRO A 2 23.43 7.80 14.20
C PRO A 2 23.12 8.29 12.79
N PHE A 3 24.13 8.31 11.91
CA PHE A 3 23.99 8.68 10.50
C PHE A 3 22.98 7.81 9.73
N VAL A 4 23.00 6.49 9.94
CA VAL A 4 22.13 5.55 9.18
C VAL A 4 20.67 5.67 9.61
N ALA A 5 20.41 5.87 10.90
CA ALA A 5 19.05 6.07 11.42
C ALA A 5 18.43 7.40 10.95
N ASN A 6 19.24 8.46 10.96
CA ASN A 6 18.85 9.75 10.42
C ASN A 6 18.60 9.65 8.92
N PHE A 7 19.43 8.90 8.18
CA PHE A 7 19.28 8.71 6.75
C PHE A 7 17.95 8.03 6.38
N ASN A 8 17.54 6.98 7.09
CA ASN A 8 16.26 6.30 6.83
C ASN A 8 15.05 7.20 7.15
N PHE A 9 15.11 7.95 8.25
CA PHE A 9 14.05 8.89 8.61
C PHE A 9 13.93 10.06 7.63
N TYR A 10 15.05 10.71 7.30
CA TYR A 10 15.07 11.79 6.31
C TYR A 10 14.76 11.29 4.91
N GLY A 11 15.16 10.06 4.56
CA GLY A 11 14.77 9.40 3.32
C GLY A 11 13.26 9.20 3.25
N SER A 12 12.63 8.76 4.34
CA SER A 12 11.17 8.60 4.42
C SER A 12 10.43 9.92 4.25
N ILE A 13 10.88 10.97 4.95
CA ILE A 13 10.29 12.32 4.82
C ILE A 13 10.52 12.89 3.41
N PHE A 14 11.73 12.73 2.86
CA PHE A 14 12.05 13.20 1.53
C PHE A 14 11.16 12.55 0.48
N VAL A 15 10.93 11.23 0.58
CA VAL A 15 10.06 10.49 -0.34
C VAL A 15 8.60 10.92 -0.18
N PHE A 16 8.12 11.11 1.05
CA PHE A 16 6.78 11.64 1.29
C PHE A 16 6.61 13.04 0.66
N VAL A 17 7.57 13.95 0.88
CA VAL A 17 7.55 15.29 0.29
C VAL A 17 7.64 15.23 -1.23
N LEU A 18 8.47 14.34 -1.79
CA LEU A 18 8.60 14.16 -3.25
C LEU A 18 7.29 13.64 -3.84
N SER A 19 6.64 12.66 -3.20
CA SER A 19 5.34 12.12 -3.61
C SER A 19 4.25 13.19 -3.56
N VAL A 20 4.19 14.00 -2.49
CA VAL A 20 3.24 15.11 -2.39
C VAL A 20 3.50 16.17 -3.45
N LEU A 21 4.76 16.61 -3.63
CA LEU A 21 5.12 17.60 -4.64
C LEU A 21 4.86 17.09 -6.06
N SER A 22 5.15 15.83 -6.34
CA SER A 22 4.87 15.20 -7.63
C SER A 22 3.37 15.11 -7.91
N ASN A 23 2.54 14.79 -6.91
CA ASN A 23 1.08 14.82 -7.05
C ASN A 23 0.56 16.24 -7.30
N VAL A 24 1.07 17.23 -6.56
CA VAL A 24 0.70 18.64 -6.77
C VAL A 24 1.14 19.11 -8.15
N LEU A 25 2.33 18.71 -8.62
CA LEU A 25 2.81 19.02 -9.97
C LEU A 25 1.94 18.36 -11.05
N ALA A 26 1.63 17.07 -10.91
CA ALA A 26 0.76 16.35 -11.84
C ALA A 26 -0.63 17.01 -11.94
N LEU A 27 -1.24 17.36 -10.81
CA LEU A 27 -2.51 18.09 -10.74
C LEU A 27 -2.39 19.51 -11.32
N SER A 28 -1.26 20.18 -11.12
CA SER A 28 -1.05 21.55 -11.64
C SER A 28 -0.97 21.60 -13.17
N PHE A 29 -0.43 20.55 -13.80
CA PHE A 29 -0.36 20.48 -15.26
C PHE A 29 -1.68 20.09 -15.92
N TYR A 30 -2.64 19.55 -15.16
CA TYR A 30 -3.94 19.12 -15.66
C TYR A 30 -4.67 20.21 -16.46
N LYS A 31 -4.63 21.47 -15.98
CA LYS A 31 -5.25 22.64 -16.66
C LYS A 31 -4.62 23.01 -18.02
N HIS A 32 -3.41 22.56 -18.32
CA HIS A 32 -2.72 22.89 -19.58
C HIS A 32 -2.86 21.80 -20.65
N TYR A 33 -3.39 20.63 -20.29
CA TYR A 33 -3.46 19.47 -21.18
C TYR A 33 -4.80 19.29 -21.91
N GLU A 34 -5.83 20.07 -21.57
CA GLU A 34 -7.16 20.02 -22.22
C GLU A 34 -7.15 20.37 -23.72
N ILE A 35 -6.12 21.02 -24.25
CA ILE A 35 -6.29 21.81 -25.49
C ILE A 35 -5.91 21.07 -26.80
N HIS A 36 -5.17 19.94 -26.78
CA HIS A 36 -4.59 19.37 -28.02
C HIS A 36 -4.56 17.84 -28.19
N GLY A 37 -5.55 17.11 -27.68
CA GLY A 37 -5.79 15.69 -28.04
C GLY A 37 -4.73 14.64 -27.63
N ASN A 38 -3.52 15.07 -27.25
CA ASN A 38 -2.42 14.23 -26.78
C ASN A 38 -2.16 14.37 -25.26
N GLY A 39 -2.96 15.21 -24.59
CA GLY A 39 -2.87 15.45 -23.15
C GLY A 39 -3.15 14.21 -22.31
N TYR A 40 -4.10 13.38 -22.75
CA TYR A 40 -4.45 12.12 -22.08
C TYR A 40 -3.30 11.10 -22.09
N LEU A 41 -2.60 10.95 -23.22
CA LEU A 41 -1.47 10.01 -23.32
C LEU A 41 -0.31 10.45 -22.41
N MET A 42 -0.07 11.76 -22.32
CA MET A 42 0.95 12.33 -21.45
C MET A 42 0.57 12.23 -19.97
N MET A 43 -0.71 12.41 -19.64
CA MET A 43 -1.26 12.17 -18.30
C MET A 43 -1.08 10.71 -17.88
N LEU A 44 -1.46 9.74 -18.72
CA LEU A 44 -1.26 8.31 -18.47
C LEU A 44 0.22 7.96 -18.29
N PHE A 45 1.11 8.59 -19.06
CA PHE A 45 2.55 8.39 -18.92
C PHE A 45 3.07 8.92 -17.58
N PHE A 46 2.65 10.13 -17.16
CA PHE A 46 3.01 10.67 -15.86
C PHE A 46 2.42 9.87 -14.69
N GLN A 47 1.19 9.40 -14.83
CA GLN A 47 0.55 8.53 -13.85
C GLN A 47 1.28 7.19 -13.76
N CYS A 48 1.67 6.58 -14.88
CA CYS A 48 2.49 5.37 -14.90
C CYS A 48 3.86 5.57 -14.24
N LEU A 49 4.55 6.68 -14.53
CA LEU A 49 5.81 7.02 -13.85
C LEU A 49 5.61 7.23 -12.34
N TYR A 50 4.50 7.84 -11.96
CA TYR A 50 4.15 8.06 -10.57
C TYR A 50 3.85 6.73 -9.85
N ASP A 51 3.01 5.88 -10.43
CA ASP A 51 2.67 4.56 -9.91
C ASP A 51 3.90 3.65 -9.83
N LEU A 52 4.80 3.72 -10.82
CA LEU A 52 6.08 3.02 -10.79
C LEU A 52 6.97 3.55 -9.66
N GLY A 53 7.09 4.87 -9.50
CA GLY A 53 7.82 5.48 -8.41
C GLY A 53 7.27 5.04 -7.06
N PHE A 54 5.95 5.15 -6.88
CA PHE A 54 5.25 4.72 -5.68
C PHE A 54 5.42 3.23 -5.42
N ALA A 55 5.36 2.38 -6.45
CA ALA A 55 5.59 0.94 -6.33
C ALA A 55 7.03 0.62 -5.90
N VAL A 56 8.04 1.26 -6.51
CA VAL A 56 9.45 1.09 -6.13
C VAL A 56 9.69 1.53 -4.69
N PHE A 57 9.12 2.68 -4.27
CA PHE A 57 9.23 3.15 -2.90
C PHE A 57 8.48 2.26 -1.92
N SER A 58 7.28 1.81 -2.26
CA SER A 58 6.49 0.88 -1.45
C SER A 58 7.23 -0.45 -1.26
N ILE A 59 7.86 -0.98 -2.32
CA ILE A 59 8.76 -2.14 -2.23
C ILE A 59 9.93 -1.83 -1.31
N TYR A 60 10.58 -0.67 -1.42
CA TYR A 60 11.69 -0.30 -0.55
C TYR A 60 11.29 -0.24 0.94
N PHE A 61 10.17 0.40 1.27
CA PHE A 61 9.68 0.47 2.65
C PHE A 61 9.23 -0.89 3.18
N ARG A 62 8.56 -1.71 2.36
CA ARG A 62 8.19 -3.08 2.74
C ARG A 62 9.41 -3.97 2.94
N ILE A 63 10.45 -3.78 2.13
CA ILE A 63 11.74 -4.43 2.33
C ILE A 63 12.35 -3.99 3.66
N ASP A 64 12.32 -2.70 4.03
CA ASP A 64 12.81 -2.26 5.34
C ASP A 64 12.02 -2.90 6.49
N GLU A 65 10.69 -2.96 6.41
CA GLU A 65 9.85 -3.62 7.41
C GLU A 65 10.18 -5.11 7.55
N ILE A 66 10.28 -5.82 6.43
CA ILE A 66 10.67 -7.23 6.37
C ILE A 66 12.07 -7.42 6.96
N ILE A 67 13.04 -6.61 6.54
CA ILE A 67 14.42 -6.66 7.02
C ILE A 67 14.43 -6.43 8.52
N VAL A 68 13.73 -5.41 9.03
CA VAL A 68 13.70 -5.04 10.44
C VAL A 68 13.06 -6.16 11.28
N GLY A 69 11.93 -6.70 10.85
CA GLY A 69 11.23 -7.80 11.51
C GLY A 69 12.10 -9.07 11.57
N TYR A 70 12.58 -9.53 10.41
CA TYR A 70 13.42 -10.72 10.34
C TYR A 70 14.77 -10.52 11.01
N HIS A 71 15.42 -9.36 10.87
CA HIS A 71 16.69 -9.07 11.54
C HIS A 71 16.52 -9.07 13.06
N SER A 72 15.42 -8.50 13.58
CA SER A 72 15.11 -8.54 15.02
C SER A 72 14.88 -9.98 15.50
N PHE A 73 14.15 -10.78 14.71
CA PHE A 73 13.94 -12.19 14.98
C PHE A 73 15.25 -12.99 14.99
N TYR A 74 16.09 -12.84 13.96
CA TYR A 74 17.38 -13.52 13.86
C TYR A 74 18.33 -13.12 14.98
N ARG A 75 18.39 -11.83 15.32
CA ARG A 75 19.17 -11.35 16.47
C ARG A 75 18.68 -11.96 17.77
N TYR A 76 17.37 -12.08 17.96
CA TYR A 76 16.82 -12.74 19.14
C TYR A 76 17.21 -14.22 19.20
N LEU A 77 17.09 -14.96 18.10
CA LEU A 77 17.49 -16.37 18.03
C LEU A 77 19.00 -16.57 18.29
N GLN A 78 19.83 -15.70 17.73
CA GLN A 78 21.27 -15.72 17.92
C GLN A 78 21.65 -15.39 19.37
N SER A 79 21.06 -14.33 19.94
CA SER A 79 21.36 -13.88 21.32
C SER A 79 20.91 -14.89 22.36
N THR A 80 19.83 -15.62 22.09
CA THR A 80 19.34 -16.69 22.98
C THR A 80 20.03 -18.03 22.75
N ASN A 81 20.93 -18.12 21.76
CA ASN A 81 21.65 -19.33 21.33
C ASN A 81 20.71 -20.54 21.13
N LYS A 82 19.45 -20.28 20.75
CA LYS A 82 18.43 -21.33 20.56
C LYS A 82 18.62 -22.08 19.25
N VAL A 83 19.16 -21.40 18.23
CA VAL A 83 19.37 -21.95 16.89
C VAL A 83 20.73 -21.46 16.38
N LYS A 84 21.53 -22.38 15.84
CA LYS A 84 22.74 -22.04 15.07
C LYS A 84 22.32 -21.56 13.68
N LEU A 85 22.14 -20.25 13.56
CA LEU A 85 21.74 -19.64 12.31
C LEU A 85 22.83 -19.77 11.25
N THR A 86 22.43 -20.19 10.05
CA THR A 86 23.29 -20.27 8.86
C THR A 86 22.77 -19.31 7.78
N GLN A 87 23.61 -18.96 6.81
CA GLN A 87 23.22 -18.11 5.68
C GLN A 87 21.99 -18.64 4.92
N LYS A 88 21.83 -19.97 4.84
CA LYS A 88 20.67 -20.61 4.20
C LYS A 88 19.35 -20.22 4.87
N HIS A 89 19.33 -20.15 6.20
CA HIS A 89 18.13 -19.73 6.94
C HIS A 89 17.79 -18.29 6.60
N PHE A 90 18.78 -17.40 6.58
CA PHE A 90 18.59 -16.00 6.24
C PHE A 90 17.97 -15.81 4.84
N ILE A 91 18.53 -16.49 3.83
CA ILE A 91 18.02 -16.44 2.45
C ILE A 91 16.59 -16.99 2.40
N LEU A 92 16.32 -18.13 3.04
CA LEU A 92 14.97 -18.70 3.12
C LEU A 92 13.97 -17.73 3.79
N GLY A 93 14.40 -17.04 4.85
CA GLY A 93 13.58 -16.03 5.52
C GLY A 93 13.19 -14.88 4.59
N ILE A 94 14.12 -14.38 3.76
CA ILE A 94 13.84 -13.34 2.76
C ILE A 94 12.81 -13.84 1.75
N PHE A 95 13.00 -15.04 1.19
CA PHE A 95 12.05 -15.61 0.22
C PHE A 95 10.66 -15.79 0.81
N LEU A 96 10.56 -16.31 2.04
CA LEU A 96 9.30 -16.45 2.77
C LEU A 96 8.63 -15.10 3.06
N ALA A 97 9.43 -14.07 3.36
CA ALA A 97 8.89 -12.75 3.62
C ALA A 97 8.33 -12.09 2.36
N MET A 98 8.96 -12.32 1.21
CA MET A 98 8.53 -11.75 -0.08
C MET A 98 7.39 -12.53 -0.73
N SER A 99 7.23 -13.83 -0.42
CA SER A 99 6.17 -14.64 -1.02
C SER A 99 4.76 -14.18 -0.62
N VAL A 100 4.58 -13.73 0.63
CA VAL A 100 3.28 -13.29 1.13
C VAL A 100 2.73 -12.04 0.43
N PRO A 101 3.47 -10.91 0.35
CA PRO A 101 3.01 -9.74 -0.41
C PRO A 101 2.87 -10.03 -1.91
N PHE A 102 3.63 -10.97 -2.46
CA PHE A 102 3.47 -11.42 -3.84
C PHE A 102 2.11 -12.12 -4.05
N ILE A 103 1.73 -13.05 -3.16
CA ILE A 103 0.43 -13.73 -3.20
C ILE A 103 -0.71 -12.72 -3.06
N LEU A 104 -0.63 -11.80 -2.11
CA LEU A 104 -1.67 -10.78 -1.92
C LEU A 104 -1.80 -9.84 -3.13
N GLY A 105 -0.68 -9.48 -3.76
CA GLY A 105 -0.70 -8.69 -4.99
C GLY A 105 -1.34 -9.45 -6.15
N PHE A 106 -1.10 -10.76 -6.24
CA PHE A 106 -1.73 -11.64 -7.22
C PHE A 106 -3.24 -11.78 -6.97
N ASP A 107 -3.67 -11.93 -5.72
CA ASP A 107 -5.09 -12.01 -5.35
C ASP A 107 -5.85 -10.73 -5.73
N LEU A 108 -5.24 -9.56 -5.53
CA LEU A 108 -5.81 -8.28 -5.98
C LEU A 108 -5.85 -8.17 -7.52
N TRP A 109 -4.87 -8.73 -8.22
CA TRP A 109 -4.94 -8.79 -9.68
C TRP A 109 -6.11 -9.66 -10.17
N LEU A 110 -6.40 -10.76 -9.47
CA LEU A 110 -7.55 -11.62 -9.78
C LEU A 110 -8.90 -10.97 -9.46
N SER A 111 -8.96 -9.90 -8.66
CA SER A 111 -10.22 -9.19 -8.38
C SER A 111 -10.67 -8.25 -9.49
N TYR A 112 -9.86 -8.02 -10.53
CA TYR A 112 -10.27 -7.26 -11.70
C TYR A 112 -11.26 -8.05 -12.57
N ASP A 113 -12.34 -7.38 -12.99
CA ASP A 113 -13.36 -8.00 -13.82
C ASP A 113 -13.27 -7.52 -15.27
N TYR A 114 -12.71 -8.39 -16.12
CA TYR A 114 -12.59 -8.15 -17.56
C TYR A 114 -13.89 -8.30 -18.33
N SER A 115 -14.97 -8.77 -17.69
CA SER A 115 -16.30 -8.87 -18.32
C SER A 115 -17.06 -7.54 -18.32
N VAL A 116 -16.64 -6.60 -17.47
CA VAL A 116 -17.21 -5.24 -17.44
C VAL A 116 -16.75 -4.47 -18.68
N THR A 117 -17.68 -3.77 -19.33
CA THR A 117 -17.34 -3.01 -20.52
C THR A 117 -16.32 -1.92 -20.18
N PRO A 118 -15.21 -1.79 -20.92
CA PRO A 118 -14.15 -0.88 -20.52
C PRO A 118 -14.55 0.60 -20.50
N ASN A 119 -15.59 0.99 -21.24
CA ASN A 119 -16.14 2.35 -21.29
C ASN A 119 -17.28 2.59 -20.26
N ILE A 120 -17.35 1.80 -19.19
CA ILE A 120 -18.44 1.89 -18.20
C ILE A 120 -18.54 3.29 -17.57
N VAL A 121 -17.41 3.92 -17.23
CA VAL A 121 -17.40 5.26 -16.61
C VAL A 121 -18.01 6.30 -17.56
N TRP A 122 -17.56 6.31 -18.82
CA TRP A 122 -18.13 7.21 -19.84
C TRP A 122 -19.63 6.98 -20.05
N THR A 123 -20.07 5.72 -20.05
CA THR A 123 -21.49 5.36 -20.21
C THR A 123 -22.33 5.87 -19.04
N LEU A 124 -21.82 5.79 -17.82
CA LEU A 124 -22.48 6.28 -16.61
C LEU A 124 -22.55 7.82 -16.57
N ASP A 125 -21.50 8.50 -17.02
CA ASP A 125 -21.50 9.96 -17.14
C ASP A 125 -22.59 10.44 -18.11
N GLN A 126 -22.73 9.77 -19.26
CA GLN A 126 -23.81 10.07 -20.21
C GLN A 126 -25.20 9.85 -19.58
N GLN A 127 -25.39 8.77 -18.82
CA GLN A 127 -26.66 8.48 -18.16
C GLN A 127 -27.02 9.51 -17.08
N SER A 128 -26.01 10.05 -16.38
CA SER A 128 -26.20 11.06 -15.33
C SER A 128 -26.31 12.49 -15.86
N ASN A 129 -26.28 12.68 -17.19
CA ASN A 129 -26.13 14.00 -17.86
C ASN A 129 -24.90 14.76 -17.36
N TYR A 130 -23.87 14.04 -16.91
CA TYR A 130 -22.59 14.61 -16.56
C TYR A 130 -21.68 14.58 -17.79
N VAL A 131 -20.99 15.69 -18.02
CA VAL A 131 -20.03 15.82 -19.13
C VAL A 131 -18.67 16.04 -18.51
N ASP A 132 -17.87 14.98 -18.43
CA ASP A 132 -16.45 15.09 -18.14
C ASP A 132 -15.71 15.44 -19.45
N PRO A 133 -15.11 16.64 -19.57
CA PRO A 133 -14.37 17.03 -20.77
C PRO A 133 -13.12 16.18 -21.01
N THR A 134 -12.67 15.41 -20.01
CA THR A 134 -11.48 14.56 -20.07
C THR A 134 -11.79 13.11 -20.45
N MET A 135 -13.06 12.69 -20.41
CA MET A 135 -13.49 11.36 -20.86
C MET A 135 -14.08 11.38 -22.26
N ALA A 136 -13.56 10.51 -23.12
CA ALA A 136 -14.08 10.28 -24.47
C ALA A 136 -14.76 8.91 -24.56
N GLU A 137 -15.53 8.69 -25.63
CA GLU A 137 -16.22 7.41 -25.90
C GLU A 137 -15.25 6.21 -25.95
N HIS A 138 -14.00 6.45 -26.34
CA HIS A 138 -12.94 5.45 -26.43
C HIS A 138 -12.08 5.36 -25.15
N SER A 139 -12.44 6.09 -24.08
CA SER A 139 -11.75 5.97 -22.80
C SER A 139 -11.99 4.58 -22.20
N VAL A 140 -10.92 3.96 -21.73
CA VAL A 140 -10.90 2.61 -21.17
C VAL A 140 -10.63 2.72 -19.68
N SER A 141 -11.44 2.05 -18.88
CA SER A 141 -11.33 1.93 -17.44
C SER A 141 -11.16 0.47 -17.04
N VAL A 142 -10.45 0.25 -15.94
CA VAL A 142 -10.34 -1.07 -15.31
C VAL A 142 -11.30 -1.09 -14.13
N SER A 143 -12.22 -2.03 -14.12
CA SER A 143 -13.23 -2.15 -13.07
C SER A 143 -12.87 -3.28 -12.09
N CYS A 144 -12.96 -2.97 -10.80
CA CYS A 144 -12.85 -3.95 -9.73
C CYS A 144 -14.16 -3.93 -8.92
N PRO A 145 -15.08 -4.87 -9.18
CA PRO A 145 -16.38 -4.88 -8.52
C PRO A 145 -16.21 -5.23 -7.03
N MET A 146 -16.48 -4.24 -6.17
CA MET A 146 -16.22 -4.32 -4.74
C MET A 146 -17.18 -5.25 -3.98
N ASP A 147 -18.33 -5.54 -4.58
CA ASP A 147 -19.35 -6.46 -4.07
C ASP A 147 -18.97 -7.94 -4.26
N LYS A 148 -18.01 -8.24 -5.15
CA LYS A 148 -17.62 -9.62 -5.41
C LYS A 148 -16.88 -10.22 -4.20
N PRO A 149 -17.18 -11.48 -3.84
CA PRO A 149 -16.49 -12.19 -2.76
C PRO A 149 -14.97 -12.21 -2.93
N ILE A 150 -14.47 -12.26 -4.18
CA ILE A 150 -13.03 -12.28 -4.48
C ILE A 150 -12.34 -10.99 -3.97
N PHE A 151 -12.96 -9.83 -4.17
CA PHE A 151 -12.44 -8.57 -3.68
C PHE A 151 -12.43 -8.52 -2.14
N LEU A 152 -13.52 -8.97 -1.51
CA LEU A 152 -13.60 -9.06 -0.04
C LEU A 152 -12.55 -10.01 0.54
N ILE A 153 -12.28 -11.14 -0.12
CA ILE A 153 -11.21 -12.08 0.26
C ILE A 153 -9.84 -11.40 0.10
N ALA A 154 -9.59 -10.69 -0.99
CA ALA A 154 -8.31 -10.01 -1.22
C ALA A 154 -8.05 -8.92 -0.16
N ILE A 155 -9.05 -8.07 0.13
CA ILE A 155 -8.96 -7.06 1.20
C ILE A 155 -8.81 -7.71 2.57
N GLY A 156 -9.61 -8.74 2.87
CA GLY A 156 -9.54 -9.47 4.14
C GLY A 156 -8.17 -10.12 4.36
N GLY A 157 -7.62 -10.75 3.32
CA GLY A 157 -6.27 -11.32 3.32
C GLY A 157 -5.20 -10.26 3.58
N PHE A 158 -5.35 -9.07 3.00
CA PHE A 158 -4.46 -7.94 3.24
C PHE A 158 -4.48 -7.49 4.71
N PHE A 159 -5.66 -7.37 5.33
CA PHE A 159 -5.78 -7.03 6.75
C PHE A 159 -5.18 -8.10 7.67
N VAL A 160 -5.52 -9.37 7.43
CA VAL A 160 -4.97 -10.50 8.20
C VAL A 160 -3.44 -10.52 8.13
N TYR A 161 -2.88 -10.24 6.95
CA TYR A 161 -1.44 -10.14 6.78
C TYR A 161 -0.82 -9.00 7.59
N LEU A 162 -1.40 -7.80 7.54
CA LEU A 162 -0.92 -6.66 8.32
C LEU A 162 -1.00 -6.95 9.82
N ASP A 163 -2.11 -7.49 10.30
CA ASP A 163 -2.32 -7.83 11.71
C ASP A 163 -1.33 -8.91 12.18
N CYS A 164 -1.14 -9.98 11.39
CA CYS A 164 -0.18 -11.03 11.71
C CYS A 164 1.26 -10.48 11.81
N ASN A 165 1.68 -9.66 10.85
CA ASN A 165 3.01 -9.04 10.89
C ASN A 165 3.17 -8.12 12.10
N TYR A 166 2.15 -7.31 12.39
CA TYR A 166 2.17 -6.39 13.51
C TYR A 166 2.28 -7.12 14.86
N ILE A 167 1.46 -8.15 15.06
CA ILE A 167 1.52 -8.99 16.26
C ILE A 167 2.90 -9.64 16.37
N PHE A 168 3.43 -10.18 15.27
CA PHE A 168 4.74 -10.83 15.25
C PHE A 168 5.87 -9.89 15.65
N ILE A 169 5.97 -8.71 15.01
CA ILE A 169 6.98 -7.69 15.30
C ILE A 169 6.87 -7.21 16.75
N THR A 170 5.65 -6.95 17.22
CA THR A 170 5.37 -6.48 18.57
C THR A 170 5.83 -7.52 19.61
N VAL A 171 5.44 -8.78 19.44
CA VAL A 171 5.84 -9.88 20.35
C VAL A 171 7.35 -10.05 20.40
N ILE A 172 8.03 -10.01 19.25
CA ILE A 172 9.49 -10.12 19.17
C ILE A 172 10.15 -8.93 19.86
N PHE A 173 9.67 -7.72 19.61
CA PHE A 173 10.19 -6.51 20.24
C PHE A 173 10.09 -6.59 21.76
N PHE A 174 8.94 -7.01 22.31
CA PHE A 174 8.78 -7.19 23.75
C PHE A 174 9.72 -8.26 24.31
N LYS A 175 9.83 -9.43 23.65
CA LYS A 175 10.77 -10.48 24.07
C LYS A 175 12.22 -10.02 24.04
N TYR A 176 12.60 -9.26 23.02
CA TYR A 176 13.94 -8.70 22.87
C TYR A 176 14.24 -7.69 23.98
N ARG A 177 13.30 -6.79 24.28
CA ARG A 177 13.40 -5.81 25.36
C ARG A 177 13.54 -6.48 26.72
N GLN A 178 12.72 -7.49 27.01
CA GLN A 178 12.78 -8.25 28.28
C GLN A 178 14.13 -8.96 28.44
N TYR A 179 14.62 -9.60 27.38
CA TYR A 179 15.94 -10.23 27.38
C TYR A 179 17.03 -9.20 27.72
N PHE A 180 17.01 -8.03 27.08
CA PHE A 180 18.02 -7.02 27.34
C PHE A 180 17.98 -6.46 28.76
N GLN A 181 16.79 -6.21 29.30
CA GLN A 181 16.61 -5.78 30.68
C GLN A 181 17.18 -6.80 31.67
N LYS A 182 17.03 -8.10 31.39
CA LYS A 182 17.58 -9.16 32.24
C LYS A 182 19.11 -9.14 32.29
N PHE A 183 19.77 -8.83 31.18
CA PHE A 183 21.24 -8.87 31.07
C PHE A 183 21.90 -7.48 31.18
N SER A 184 21.15 -6.41 31.42
CA SER A 184 21.67 -5.03 31.41
C SER A 184 22.76 -4.79 32.45
N ASN A 185 22.69 -5.48 33.59
CA ASN A 185 23.65 -5.33 34.69
C ASN A 185 25.03 -5.93 34.38
N GLN A 186 25.11 -6.87 33.43
CA GLN A 186 26.36 -7.50 33.00
C GLN A 186 27.04 -6.72 31.87
N MET A 187 26.39 -5.70 31.33
CA MET A 187 26.89 -4.93 30.19
C MET A 187 27.58 -3.65 30.62
N THR A 188 28.64 -3.28 29.88
CA THR A 188 29.32 -2.01 30.07
C THR A 188 28.37 -0.83 29.78
N PRO A 189 28.57 0.35 30.39
CA PRO A 189 27.73 1.53 30.15
C PRO A 189 27.66 1.91 28.66
N GLY A 190 28.78 1.77 27.93
CA GLY A 190 28.84 2.03 26.49
C GLY A 190 27.94 1.10 25.67
N THR A 191 28.01 -0.22 25.92
CA THR A 191 27.15 -1.21 25.24
C THR A 191 25.67 -0.96 25.55
N ARG A 192 25.35 -0.59 26.80
CA ARG A 192 23.98 -0.27 27.21
C ARG A 192 23.42 0.93 26.44
N LYS A 193 24.22 1.98 26.26
CA LYS A 193 23.82 3.17 25.49
C LYS A 193 23.56 2.83 24.02
N VAL A 194 24.50 2.15 23.36
CA VAL A 194 24.37 1.74 21.94
C VAL A 194 23.12 0.89 21.74
N HIS A 195 22.85 -0.04 22.65
CA HIS A 195 21.65 -0.85 22.56
C HIS A 195 20.38 -0.04 22.73
N SER A 196 20.31 0.86 23.73
CA SER A 196 19.15 1.71 23.94
C SER A 196 18.84 2.57 22.71
N GLU A 197 19.87 3.11 22.05
CA GLU A 197 19.72 3.86 20.79
C GLU A 197 19.21 2.94 19.67
N PHE A 198 19.78 1.74 19.54
CA PHE A 198 19.35 0.77 18.55
C PHE A 198 17.89 0.31 18.75
N THR A 199 17.46 0.04 19.97
CA THR A 199 16.07 -0.31 20.30
C THR A 199 15.11 0.83 19.92
N ARG A 200 15.53 2.08 20.15
CA ARG A 200 14.73 3.26 19.75
C ARG A 200 14.56 3.32 18.22
N ILE A 201 15.61 3.04 17.47
CA ILE A 201 15.58 3.01 15.99
C ILE A 201 14.64 1.89 15.51
N LEU A 202 14.79 0.67 16.04
CA LEU A 202 13.91 -0.45 15.70
C LEU A 202 12.44 -0.15 15.97
N PHE A 203 12.15 0.53 17.08
CA PHE A 203 10.79 0.96 17.40
C PHE A 203 10.25 1.90 16.32
N PHE A 204 10.99 2.96 15.96
CA PHE A 204 10.54 3.87 14.90
C PHE A 204 10.40 3.17 13.55
N GLN A 205 11.33 2.30 13.16
CA GLN A 205 11.23 1.56 11.91
C GLN A 205 10.03 0.60 11.87
N ALA A 206 9.65 0.01 13.00
CA ALA A 206 8.48 -0.86 13.06
C ALA A 206 7.15 -0.09 12.96
N PHE A 207 7.05 1.07 13.62
CA PHE A 207 5.78 1.81 13.71
C PHE A 207 5.58 2.85 12.60
N THR A 208 6.64 3.34 11.96
CA THR A 208 6.54 4.39 10.93
C THR A 208 5.82 3.91 9.67
N PRO A 209 6.19 2.77 9.05
CA PRO A 209 5.46 2.25 7.89
C PRO A 209 4.00 1.99 8.23
N LEU A 210 3.70 1.53 9.45
CA LEU A 210 2.33 1.32 9.91
C LEU A 210 1.54 2.64 9.85
N ILE A 211 1.99 3.69 10.54
CA ILE A 211 1.23 4.95 10.57
C ILE A 211 1.11 5.56 9.17
N LEU A 212 2.21 5.56 8.41
CA LEU A 212 2.26 6.22 7.10
C LEU A 212 1.51 5.48 6.00
N THR A 213 1.47 4.14 6.03
CA THR A 213 0.80 3.35 4.98
C THR A 213 -0.61 2.93 5.38
N SER A 214 -0.83 2.48 6.61
CA SER A 214 -2.16 2.04 7.05
C SER A 214 -3.10 3.21 7.30
N GLY A 215 -2.60 4.38 7.72
CA GLY A 215 -3.43 5.56 7.96
C GLY A 215 -4.24 5.98 6.72
N PRO A 216 -3.59 6.28 5.58
CA PRO A 216 -4.29 6.64 4.35
C PRO A 216 -5.20 5.54 3.81
N VAL A 217 -4.77 4.26 3.87
CA VAL A 217 -5.58 3.13 3.40
C VAL A 217 -6.83 2.93 4.25
N LEU A 218 -6.71 2.98 5.58
CA LEU A 218 -7.84 2.90 6.49
C LEU A 218 -8.79 4.08 6.30
N PHE A 219 -8.27 5.29 6.14
CA PHE A 219 -9.08 6.47 5.86
C PHE A 219 -9.85 6.33 4.55
N TYR A 220 -9.20 5.86 3.48
CA TYR A 220 -9.84 5.59 2.20
C TYR A 220 -10.94 4.53 2.31
N LEU A 221 -10.66 3.39 2.95
CA LEU A 221 -11.66 2.34 3.15
C LEU A 221 -12.83 2.81 4.02
N LEU A 222 -12.57 3.57 5.08
CA LEU A 222 -13.61 4.19 5.90
C LEU A 222 -14.45 5.16 5.07
N SER A 223 -13.84 5.95 4.19
CA SER A 223 -14.59 6.85 3.34
C SER A 223 -15.51 6.13 2.36
N ILE A 224 -15.08 4.99 1.81
CA ILE A 224 -15.93 4.11 0.99
C ILE A 224 -17.10 3.58 1.83
N LEU A 225 -16.81 3.03 3.01
CA LEU A 225 -17.83 2.43 3.89
C LEU A 225 -18.84 3.45 4.42
N LEU A 226 -18.43 4.69 4.64
CA LEU A 226 -19.28 5.79 5.09
C LEU A 226 -19.98 6.52 3.94
N HIS A 227 -19.77 6.09 2.69
CA HIS A 227 -20.24 6.78 1.49
C HIS A 227 -19.89 8.28 1.50
N TRP A 228 -18.70 8.63 1.99
CA TRP A 228 -18.17 9.98 1.83
C TRP A 228 -17.85 10.15 0.34
N GLY A 229 -18.75 10.82 -0.39
CA GLY A 229 -18.73 10.93 -1.85
C GLY A 229 -17.38 11.41 -2.38
N TRP A 230 -16.56 10.47 -2.84
CA TRP A 230 -15.43 10.72 -3.71
C TRP A 230 -15.95 10.56 -5.13
N ARG A 231 -16.32 11.68 -5.74
CA ARG A 231 -16.92 11.72 -7.08
C ARG A 231 -16.06 11.06 -8.16
N ASP A 232 -14.73 11.03 -7.97
CA ASP A 232 -13.78 10.38 -8.89
C ASP A 232 -13.61 8.86 -8.61
N GLY A 233 -14.40 8.30 -7.70
CA GLY A 233 -14.38 6.89 -7.30
C GLY A 233 -15.71 6.40 -6.77
N ASP A 234 -16.84 6.94 -7.25
CA ASP A 234 -18.15 6.55 -6.77
C ASP A 234 -18.37 5.05 -6.95
N VAL A 235 -18.80 4.39 -5.87
CA VAL A 235 -19.28 3.02 -5.90
C VAL A 235 -20.64 3.05 -6.57
N VAL A 236 -20.68 2.80 -7.87
CA VAL A 236 -21.92 2.77 -8.65
C VAL A 236 -22.66 1.47 -8.28
N PRO A 237 -23.89 1.54 -7.75
CA PRO A 237 -24.68 0.35 -7.48
C PRO A 237 -24.92 -0.42 -8.78
N THR A 238 -24.47 -1.67 -8.86
CA THR A 238 -24.68 -2.54 -10.01
C THR A 238 -26.17 -2.85 -10.27
N GLU A 239 -27.03 -2.70 -9.24
CA GLU A 239 -28.48 -2.88 -9.36
C GLU A 239 -29.14 -1.81 -10.26
N ASP A 240 -28.59 -0.60 -10.34
CA ASP A 240 -29.11 0.47 -11.20
C ASP A 240 -28.75 0.27 -12.69
N LEU A 241 -27.68 -0.48 -12.98
CA LEU A 241 -27.28 -0.81 -14.36
C LEU A 241 -28.21 -1.86 -15.00
N ASN A 242 -28.66 -2.86 -14.25
CA ASN A 242 -29.55 -3.90 -14.80
C ASN A 242 -30.99 -3.40 -14.98
N SER A 243 -31.46 -2.49 -14.13
CA SER A 243 -32.80 -1.89 -14.25
C SER A 243 -32.88 -0.81 -15.34
N SER A 244 -31.78 -0.10 -15.62
CA SER A 244 -31.72 0.88 -16.72
C SER A 244 -31.58 0.21 -18.09
N VAL A 245 -30.81 -0.87 -18.23
CA VAL A 245 -30.70 -1.63 -19.49
C VAL A 245 -32.02 -2.29 -19.88
N SER A 246 -32.79 -2.79 -18.92
CA SER A 246 -34.13 -3.37 -19.17
C SER A 246 -35.19 -2.33 -19.53
N ASN A 247 -35.10 -1.10 -19.00
CA ASN A 247 -36.02 -0.02 -19.36
C ASN A 247 -35.68 0.63 -20.71
N ILE A 248 -34.41 0.66 -21.14
CA ILE A 248 -34.04 1.19 -22.47
C ILE A 248 -34.55 0.30 -23.61
N GLN A 249 -34.65 -1.02 -23.43
CA GLN A 249 -35.30 -1.90 -24.41
C GLN A 249 -36.82 -1.69 -24.51
N LEU A 250 -37.44 -1.09 -23.49
CA LEU A 250 -38.88 -0.82 -23.44
C LEU A 250 -39.27 0.52 -24.09
N PHE A 251 -38.30 1.40 -24.37
CA PHE A 251 -38.49 2.66 -25.09
C PHE A 251 -38.04 2.62 -26.56
N LEU A 252 -37.56 1.47 -27.03
CA LEU A 252 -37.09 1.26 -28.42
C LEU A 252 -37.94 0.27 -29.22
N ASN A 253 -39.20 0.04 -28.82
CA ASN A 253 -40.24 -0.58 -29.66
C ASN A 253 -41.48 0.29 -29.71
#